data_AF-A0A6P2A7D1-F1
#
_entry.id   AF-A0A6P2A7D1-F1
#
_cell.length_a   1.000
_cell.length_b   1.000
_cell.length_c   1.000
_cell.angle_alpha   90.00
_cell.angle_beta   90.00
_cell.angle_gamma   90.00
#
_symmetry.space_group_name_H-M   'P 1'
#
loop_
_entity.id
_entity.type
_entity.pdbx_description
1 polymer ?
#
loop_
_entity_poly.entity_id
_entity_poly.type
_entity_poly.pdbx_seq_one_letter_code
_entity_poly.pdbx_strand_id
1 'polypeptide(L)'
;MSKNELIERIEVEIREIKEIVSQTELFVRQKQITEAEIYQEALSSAISLNLHSFYTGVERILELIARKIDHWKPTGEQWHRQLLEQMSIDLLLIRPAIISESTRSRLDEFRRFRHVVRSIYAYRIEANRVVELANQLPDLLQEFEKEIRQFITFIQGKEL
;
A
#
# COMPACT_ATOMS: atom_id res chain seq x y z
N MET A 1 22.32 7.08 -2.17
CA MET A 1 21.65 5.84 -1.74
C MET A 1 22.23 4.67 -2.52
N SER A 2 22.87 3.73 -1.85
CA SER A 2 23.39 2.48 -2.45
C SER A 2 22.26 1.48 -2.71
N LYS A 3 22.55 0.37 -3.41
CA LYS A 3 21.59 -0.73 -3.61
C LYS A 3 21.16 -1.35 -2.27
N ASN A 4 22.11 -1.60 -1.38
CA ASN A 4 21.82 -2.21 -0.08
C ASN A 4 20.97 -1.26 0.79
N GLU A 5 21.28 0.04 0.78
CA GLU A 5 20.48 1.05 1.50
C GLU A 5 19.04 1.14 0.96
N LEU A 6 18.82 0.98 -0.35
CA LEU A 6 17.47 0.91 -0.93
C LEU A 6 16.72 -0.30 -0.37
N ILE A 7 17.35 -1.48 -0.42
CA ILE A 7 16.74 -2.73 0.05
C ILE A 7 16.39 -2.62 1.54
N GLU A 8 17.32 -2.16 2.39
CA GLU A 8 17.08 -1.99 3.82
C GLU A 8 15.88 -1.07 4.10
N ARG A 9 15.75 0.03 3.36
CA ARG A 9 14.58 0.93 3.49
C ARG A 9 13.28 0.26 3.05
N ILE A 10 13.29 -0.49 1.95
CA ILE A 10 12.12 -1.26 1.51
C ILE A 10 11.74 -2.29 2.59
N GLU A 11 12.70 -2.99 3.19
CA GLU A 11 12.42 -3.94 4.27
C GLU A 11 11.80 -3.29 5.51
N VAL A 12 12.25 -2.08 5.87
CA VAL A 12 11.66 -1.32 6.97
C VAL A 12 10.18 -1.03 6.67
N GLU A 13 9.89 -0.48 5.49
CA GLU A 13 8.51 -0.16 5.10
C GLU A 13 7.63 -1.43 5.03
N ILE A 14 8.14 -2.56 4.53
CA ILE A 14 7.40 -3.84 4.52
C ILE A 14 7.04 -4.26 5.95
N ARG A 15 7.95 -4.13 6.92
CA ARG A 15 7.67 -4.47 8.32
C ARG A 15 6.59 -3.56 8.91
N GLU A 16 6.68 -2.25 8.68
CA GLU A 16 5.66 -1.29 9.14
C GLU A 16 4.28 -1.61 8.54
N ILE A 17 4.22 -1.90 7.23
CA ILE A 17 2.99 -2.30 6.54
C ILE A 17 2.41 -3.59 7.16
N LYS A 18 3.25 -4.59 7.45
CA LYS A 18 2.82 -5.85 8.10
C LYS A 18 2.19 -5.62 9.46
N GLU A 19 2.77 -4.74 10.27
CA GLU A 19 2.22 -4.38 11.58
C GLU A 19 0.86 -3.70 11.44
N ILE A 20 0.72 -2.77 10.48
CA ILE A 20 -0.55 -2.11 10.17
C ILE A 20 -1.63 -3.13 9.76
N VAL A 21 -1.30 -4.08 8.88
CA VAL A 21 -2.26 -5.11 8.45
C VAL A 21 -2.66 -6.00 9.62
N SER A 22 -1.70 -6.46 10.42
CA SER A 22 -1.97 -7.29 11.60
C SER A 22 -2.87 -6.58 12.61
N GLN A 23 -2.60 -5.31 12.89
CA GLN A 23 -3.45 -4.50 13.78
C GLN A 23 -4.86 -4.31 13.20
N THR A 24 -4.96 -4.14 11.89
CA THR A 24 -6.25 -3.97 11.21
C THR A 24 -7.12 -5.22 11.34
N GLU A 25 -6.54 -6.41 11.18
CA GLU A 25 -7.25 -7.67 11.39
C GLU A 25 -7.78 -7.79 12.83
N LEU A 26 -7.01 -7.37 13.83
CA LEU A 26 -7.44 -7.34 15.23
C LEU A 26 -8.64 -6.40 15.42
N PHE A 27 -8.61 -5.20 14.83
CA PHE A 27 -9.73 -4.26 14.91
C PHE A 27 -10.99 -4.76 14.20
N VAL A 28 -10.85 -5.43 13.07
CA VAL A 28 -11.98 -6.07 12.38
C VAL A 28 -12.62 -7.14 13.26
N ARG A 29 -11.83 -8.03 13.87
CA ARG A 29 -12.33 -9.06 14.80
C ARG A 29 -13.00 -8.43 16.02
N GLN A 30 -12.37 -7.40 16.61
CA GLN A 30 -12.94 -6.70 17.76
C GLN A 30 -14.27 -6.02 17.42
N LYS A 31 -14.41 -5.45 16.21
CA LYS A 31 -15.66 -4.81 15.77
C LYS A 31 -16.81 -5.81 15.66
N GLN A 32 -16.54 -7.05 15.26
CA GLN A 32 -17.58 -8.10 15.14
C GLN A 32 -18.19 -8.50 16.48
N ILE A 33 -17.41 -8.41 17.57
CA ILE A 33 -17.85 -8.81 18.92
C ILE A 33 -18.29 -7.64 19.80
N THR A 34 -18.18 -6.41 19.29
CA THR A 34 -18.52 -5.19 20.04
C THR A 34 -19.95 -4.78 19.75
N GLU A 35 -20.83 -4.74 20.76
CA GLU A 35 -22.25 -4.40 20.55
C GLU A 35 -22.52 -2.90 20.55
N ALA A 36 -21.80 -2.13 21.37
CA ALA A 36 -22.06 -0.70 21.53
C ALA A 36 -21.58 0.12 20.31
N GLU A 37 -22.51 0.87 19.72
CA GLU A 37 -22.36 1.62 18.47
C GLU A 37 -21.17 2.58 18.50
N ILE A 38 -21.00 3.35 19.57
CA ILE A 38 -19.88 4.30 19.71
C ILE A 38 -18.50 3.63 19.61
N TYR A 39 -18.36 2.41 20.14
CA TYR A 39 -17.11 1.66 20.02
C TYR A 39 -16.94 1.05 18.62
N GLN A 40 -18.03 0.63 17.99
CA GLN A 40 -18.00 0.18 16.60
C GLN A 40 -17.59 1.30 15.62
N GLU A 41 -18.01 2.54 15.87
CA GLU A 41 -17.61 3.72 15.10
C GLU A 41 -16.13 4.05 15.31
N ALA A 42 -15.66 4.03 16.56
CA ALA A 42 -14.25 4.22 16.89
C ALA A 42 -13.36 3.17 16.20
N LEU A 43 -13.76 1.90 16.21
CA LEU A 43 -13.05 0.82 15.50
C LEU A 43 -13.05 1.04 13.98
N SER A 44 -14.16 1.48 13.40
CA SER A 44 -14.24 1.79 11.95
C SER A 44 -13.31 2.95 11.57
N SER A 45 -13.20 3.95 12.44
CA SER A 45 -12.28 5.08 12.28
C SER A 45 -10.81 4.63 12.36
N ALA A 46 -10.48 3.77 13.34
CA ALA A 46 -9.15 3.19 13.48
C ALA A 46 -8.77 2.33 12.26
N ILE A 47 -9.69 1.47 11.78
CA ILE A 47 -9.47 0.68 10.56
C ILE A 47 -9.27 1.61 9.37
N SER A 48 -10.08 2.65 9.20
CA SER A 48 -9.95 3.61 8.09
C SER A 48 -8.58 4.30 8.08
N LEU A 49 -8.08 4.68 9.26
CA LEU A 49 -6.73 5.23 9.41
C LEU A 49 -5.66 4.20 9.04
N ASN A 50 -5.83 2.93 9.41
CA ASN A 50 -4.89 1.89 9.05
C ASN A 50 -4.89 1.60 7.54
N LEU A 51 -6.06 1.57 6.88
CA LEU A 51 -6.15 1.46 5.41
C LEU A 51 -5.40 2.61 4.71
N HIS A 52 -5.54 3.82 5.25
CA HIS A 52 -4.79 4.98 4.77
C HIS A 52 -3.27 4.81 4.94
N SER A 53 -2.83 4.36 6.11
CA SER A 53 -1.42 4.13 6.44
C SER A 53 -0.81 3.02 5.62
N PHE A 54 -1.52 1.90 5.41
CA PHE A 54 -1.12 0.80 4.54
C PHE A 54 -0.75 1.29 3.15
N TYR A 55 -1.67 2.01 2.50
CA TYR A 55 -1.44 2.49 1.14
C TYR A 55 -0.34 3.56 1.09
N THR A 56 -0.23 4.39 2.12
CA THR A 56 0.88 5.35 2.24
C THR A 56 2.25 4.64 2.30
N GLY A 57 2.36 3.54 3.04
CA GLY A 57 3.57 2.71 3.08
C GLY A 57 3.90 2.09 1.72
N VAL A 58 2.89 1.57 1.02
CA VAL A 58 3.05 1.08 -0.36
C VAL A 58 3.59 2.18 -1.27
N GLU A 59 3.01 3.39 -1.23
CA GLU A 59 3.51 4.52 -2.02
C GLU A 59 4.97 4.86 -1.71
N ARG A 60 5.38 4.84 -0.43
CA ARG A 60 6.78 5.10 -0.06
C ARG A 60 7.73 4.09 -0.69
N ILE A 61 7.40 2.80 -0.66
CA ILE A 61 8.20 1.76 -1.33
C ILE A 61 8.31 2.05 -2.83
N LEU A 62 7.18 2.28 -3.49
CA LEU A 62 7.15 2.52 -4.94
C LEU A 62 7.89 3.82 -5.32
N GLU A 63 7.80 4.86 -4.50
CA GLU A 63 8.56 6.09 -4.68
C GLU A 63 10.07 5.90 -4.53
N LEU A 64 10.51 5.11 -3.54
CA LEU A 64 11.92 4.78 -3.36
C LEU A 64 12.46 4.11 -4.62
N ILE A 65 11.70 3.16 -5.17
CA ILE A 65 12.05 2.45 -6.41
C ILE A 65 12.08 3.43 -7.59
N ALA A 66 11.02 4.19 -7.82
CA ALA A 66 10.93 5.16 -8.91
C ALA A 66 12.11 6.15 -8.90
N ARG A 67 12.41 6.76 -7.75
CA ARG A 67 13.52 7.73 -7.65
C ARG A 67 14.88 7.08 -7.85
N LYS A 68 15.07 5.86 -7.35
CA LYS A 68 16.41 5.22 -7.32
C LYS A 68 16.73 4.43 -8.58
N ILE A 69 15.76 3.72 -9.14
CA ILE A 69 15.91 2.81 -10.27
C ILE A 69 15.48 3.49 -11.56
N ASP A 70 14.32 4.15 -11.55
CA ASP A 70 13.79 4.80 -12.76
C ASP A 70 14.39 6.21 -12.95
N HIS A 71 15.05 6.74 -11.92
CA HIS A 71 15.64 8.08 -11.86
C HIS A 71 14.63 9.23 -11.98
N TRP A 72 13.33 8.94 -11.90
CA TRP A 72 12.28 9.96 -11.86
C TRP A 72 11.05 9.47 -11.12
N LYS A 73 10.30 10.41 -10.55
CA LYS A 73 8.99 10.18 -9.91
C LYS A 73 7.95 11.08 -10.60
N PRO A 74 6.70 10.63 -10.81
CA PRO A 74 5.63 11.47 -11.31
C PRO A 74 5.36 12.66 -10.36
N THR A 75 4.81 13.74 -10.93
CA THR A 75 4.52 14.99 -10.20
C THR A 75 3.13 15.52 -10.57
N GLY A 76 2.66 16.55 -9.86
CA GLY A 76 1.31 17.11 -10.05
C GLY A 76 0.20 16.30 -9.36
N GLU A 77 -1.05 16.75 -9.44
CA GLU A 77 -2.15 16.19 -8.61
C GLU A 77 -2.41 14.69 -8.81
N GLN A 78 -2.12 14.18 -10.00
CA GLN A 78 -2.36 12.78 -10.37
C GLN A 78 -1.14 11.87 -10.12
N TRP A 79 -0.08 12.38 -9.50
CA TRP A 79 1.18 11.64 -9.36
C TRP A 79 1.00 10.27 -8.71
N HIS A 80 0.08 10.16 -7.76
CA HIS A 80 -0.20 8.92 -7.05
C HIS A 80 -0.70 7.80 -7.98
N ARG A 81 -1.57 8.14 -8.94
CA ARG A 81 -2.08 7.18 -9.93
C ARG A 81 -1.00 6.84 -10.93
N GLN A 82 -0.28 7.85 -11.41
CA GLN A 82 0.82 7.67 -12.35
C GLN A 82 1.96 6.82 -11.78
N LEU A 83 2.19 6.87 -10.46
CA LEU A 83 3.17 6.01 -9.80
C LEU A 83 2.76 4.54 -9.90
N LEU A 84 1.50 4.19 -9.64
CA LEU A 84 1.01 2.82 -9.81
C LEU A 84 1.13 2.35 -11.27
N GLU A 85 0.78 3.21 -12.22
CA GLU A 85 0.94 2.94 -13.66
C GLU A 85 2.41 2.67 -14.00
N GLN A 86 3.34 3.55 -13.59
CA GLN A 86 4.77 3.40 -13.82
C GLN A 86 5.34 2.10 -13.22
N MET A 87 4.89 1.70 -12.03
CA MET A 87 5.36 0.48 -11.37
C MET A 87 4.79 -0.80 -12.00
N SER A 88 3.68 -0.70 -12.74
CA SER A 88 3.04 -1.83 -13.41
C SER A 88 3.57 -2.14 -14.81
N ILE A 89 4.45 -1.29 -15.35
CA ILE A 89 5.02 -1.47 -16.68
C ILE A 89 6.48 -1.89 -16.62
N ASP A 90 6.88 -2.67 -17.63
CA ASP A 90 8.28 -2.96 -17.92
C ASP A 90 8.97 -1.69 -18.44
N LEU A 91 10.14 -1.39 -17.88
CA LEU A 91 11.03 -0.36 -18.42
C LEU A 91 12.23 -1.05 -19.05
N LEU A 92 12.21 -1.10 -20.39
CA LEU A 92 13.22 -1.78 -21.20
C LEU A 92 14.64 -1.43 -20.75
N LEU A 93 15.49 -2.44 -20.57
CA LEU A 93 16.86 -2.38 -20.03
C LEU A 93 17.01 -1.96 -18.56
N ILE A 94 16.03 -1.28 -17.98
CA ILE A 94 16.08 -0.79 -16.60
C ILE A 94 15.59 -1.87 -15.63
N ARG A 95 14.29 -2.17 -15.65
CA ARG A 95 13.63 -3.12 -14.75
C ARG A 95 12.37 -3.75 -15.37
N PRO A 96 11.97 -4.96 -14.97
CA PRO A 96 10.62 -5.44 -15.23
C PRO A 96 9.58 -4.62 -14.44
N ALA A 97 8.31 -4.88 -14.71
CA ALA A 97 7.19 -4.45 -13.89
C ALA A 97 7.43 -4.89 -12.44
N ILE A 98 7.23 -3.95 -11.51
CA ILE A 98 7.39 -4.18 -10.08
C ILE A 98 6.15 -4.83 -9.49
N ILE A 99 4.97 -4.42 -9.97
CA ILE A 99 3.69 -4.95 -9.55
C ILE A 99 2.91 -5.43 -10.78
N SER A 100 2.11 -6.48 -10.61
CA SER A 100 1.20 -6.93 -11.67
C SER A 100 0.03 -5.97 -11.88
N GLU A 101 -0.67 -6.11 -13.00
CA GLU A 101 -1.90 -5.35 -13.25
C GLU A 101 -3.00 -5.67 -12.21
N SER A 102 -3.03 -6.90 -11.70
CA SER A 102 -3.92 -7.33 -10.60
C SER A 102 -3.64 -6.52 -9.33
N THR A 103 -2.38 -6.53 -8.85
CA THR A 103 -1.96 -5.77 -7.67
C THR A 103 -2.20 -4.28 -7.86
N ARG A 104 -1.88 -3.74 -9.05
CA ARG A 104 -2.14 -2.34 -9.38
C ARG A 104 -3.62 -1.99 -9.25
N SER A 105 -4.52 -2.78 -9.84
CA SER A 105 -5.96 -2.52 -9.80
C SER A 105 -6.47 -2.51 -8.35
N ARG A 106 -6.04 -3.48 -7.55
CA ARG A 106 -6.39 -3.56 -6.12
C ARG A 106 -5.86 -2.35 -5.37
N LEU A 107 -4.58 -1.99 -5.53
CA LEU A 107 -3.96 -0.80 -4.91
C LEU A 107 -4.65 0.51 -5.30
N ASP A 108 -5.18 0.64 -6.53
CA ASP A 108 -5.93 1.83 -6.93
C ASP A 108 -7.24 2.00 -6.12
N GLU A 109 -7.85 0.91 -5.64
CA GLU A 109 -8.99 0.99 -4.72
C GLU A 109 -8.59 1.65 -3.39
N PHE A 110 -7.47 1.21 -2.81
CA PHE A 110 -6.94 1.79 -1.58
C PHE A 110 -6.47 3.24 -1.81
N ARG A 111 -5.89 3.54 -2.97
CA ARG A 111 -5.56 4.89 -3.41
C ARG A 111 -6.78 5.80 -3.35
N ARG A 112 -7.89 5.38 -3.95
CA ARG A 112 -9.16 6.12 -3.97
C ARG A 112 -9.74 6.25 -2.56
N PHE A 113 -9.74 5.17 -1.79
CA PHE A 113 -10.23 5.18 -0.40
C PHE A 113 -9.48 6.20 0.47
N ARG A 114 -8.15 6.28 0.33
CA ARG A 114 -7.33 7.24 1.07
C ARG A 114 -7.78 8.70 0.86
N HIS A 115 -8.26 9.03 -0.34
CA HIS A 115 -8.77 10.36 -0.66
C HIS A 115 -10.12 10.62 0.02
N VAL A 116 -10.97 9.60 0.12
CA VAL A 116 -12.26 9.67 0.84
C VAL A 116 -12.01 9.93 2.32
N VAL A 117 -11.08 9.21 2.96
CA VAL A 117 -10.70 9.41 4.37
C VAL A 117 -10.20 10.83 4.64
N ARG A 118 -9.44 11.42 3.71
CA ARG A 118 -8.92 12.79 3.84
C ARG A 118 -9.97 13.87 3.55
N SER A 119 -11.13 13.53 2.98
CA SER A 119 -12.18 14.49 2.67
C SER A 119 -13.04 14.80 3.90
N ILE A 120 -13.68 15.98 3.94
CA ILE A 120 -14.66 16.40 4.96
C ILE A 120 -15.89 15.47 5.09
N TYR A 121 -15.96 14.42 4.27
CA TYR A 121 -16.98 13.38 4.30
C TYR A 121 -16.55 12.11 5.05
N ALA A 122 -15.48 12.15 5.85
CA ALA A 122 -15.06 11.04 6.69
C ALA A 122 -16.22 10.48 7.57
N TYR A 123 -17.18 11.34 7.95
CA TYR A 123 -18.38 10.96 8.69
C TYR A 123 -19.40 10.11 7.89
N ARG A 124 -19.27 10.06 6.55
CA ARG A 124 -20.11 9.24 5.65
C ARG A 124 -19.41 7.98 5.16
N ILE A 125 -18.23 7.66 5.68
CA ILE A 125 -17.55 6.43 5.30
C ILE A 125 -18.46 5.27 5.73
N GLU A 126 -19.03 4.57 4.76
CA GLU A 126 -19.88 3.42 5.01
C GLU A 126 -19.05 2.35 5.72
N ALA A 127 -19.43 2.02 6.96
CA ALA A 127 -18.70 1.07 7.80
C ALA A 127 -18.49 -0.29 7.09
N ASN A 128 -19.43 -0.69 6.24
CA ASN A 128 -19.32 -1.89 5.41
C ASN A 128 -18.13 -1.80 4.44
N ARG A 129 -17.96 -0.68 3.74
CA ARG A 129 -16.86 -0.49 2.78
C ARG A 129 -15.49 -0.54 3.47
N VAL A 130 -15.39 -0.02 4.69
CA VAL A 130 -14.16 -0.08 5.51
C VAL A 130 -13.78 -1.52 5.82
N VAL A 131 -14.75 -2.30 6.30
CA VAL A 131 -14.53 -3.70 6.66
C VAL A 131 -14.24 -4.54 5.41
N GLU A 132 -14.93 -4.29 4.30
CA GLU A 132 -14.67 -4.94 3.01
C GLU A 132 -13.23 -4.74 2.53
N LEU A 133 -12.73 -3.50 2.55
CA LEU A 133 -11.34 -3.21 2.18
C LEU A 133 -10.34 -3.79 3.17
N ALA A 134 -10.65 -3.75 4.47
CA ALA A 134 -9.81 -4.34 5.51
C ALA A 134 -9.64 -5.85 5.35
N ASN A 135 -10.72 -6.56 4.99
CA ASN A 135 -10.67 -8.00 4.74
C ASN A 135 -9.80 -8.39 3.53
N GLN A 136 -9.57 -7.46 2.59
CA GLN A 136 -8.71 -7.70 1.42
C GLN A 136 -7.22 -7.47 1.70
N LEU A 137 -6.87 -6.81 2.81
CA LEU A 137 -5.49 -6.42 3.11
C LEU A 137 -4.52 -7.61 3.21
N PRO A 138 -4.81 -8.71 3.92
CA PRO A 138 -3.84 -9.79 4.09
C PRO A 138 -3.40 -10.39 2.74
N ASP A 139 -4.35 -10.68 1.87
CA ASP A 139 -4.09 -11.24 0.54
C ASP A 139 -3.38 -10.23 -0.36
N LEU A 140 -3.74 -8.94 -0.29
CA LEU A 140 -3.07 -7.90 -1.08
C LEU A 140 -1.63 -7.69 -0.63
N LEU A 141 -1.39 -7.68 0.69
CA LEU A 141 -0.05 -7.57 1.24
C LEU A 141 0.81 -8.76 0.83
N GLN A 142 0.27 -9.98 0.87
CA GLN A 142 1.00 -11.18 0.46
C GLN A 142 1.43 -11.11 -1.01
N GLU A 143 0.51 -10.72 -1.89
CA GLU A 143 0.79 -10.56 -3.33
C GLU A 143 1.82 -9.46 -3.57
N PHE A 144 1.61 -8.27 -3.00
CA PHE A 144 2.52 -7.15 -3.12
C PHE A 144 3.91 -7.45 -2.55
N GLU A 145 4.01 -8.07 -1.37
CA GLU A 145 5.30 -8.45 -0.80
C GLU A 145 6.03 -9.42 -1.73
N LYS A 146 5.35 -10.45 -2.25
CA LYS A 146 5.96 -11.40 -3.18
C LYS A 146 6.55 -10.69 -4.41
N GLU A 147 5.83 -9.75 -4.98
CA GLU A 147 6.27 -8.95 -6.12
C GLU A 147 7.49 -8.07 -5.78
N ILE A 148 7.46 -7.38 -4.63
CA ILE A 148 8.62 -6.61 -4.16
C ILE A 148 9.84 -7.50 -3.90
N ARG A 149 9.65 -8.72 -3.37
CA ARG A 149 10.73 -9.69 -3.16
C ARG A 149 11.36 -10.12 -4.48
N GLN A 150 10.55 -10.36 -5.52
CA GLN A 150 11.04 -10.67 -6.87
C GLN A 150 11.87 -9.52 -7.43
N PHE A 151 11.42 -8.28 -7.25
CA PHE A 151 12.19 -7.10 -7.63
C PHE A 151 13.52 -6.99 -6.86
N ILE A 152 13.53 -7.23 -5.54
CA ILE A 152 14.75 -7.22 -4.74
C ILE A 152 15.76 -8.25 -5.27
N THR A 153 15.32 -9.47 -5.57
CA THR A 153 16.17 -10.50 -6.18
C THR A 153 16.74 -10.04 -7.53
N PHE A 154 15.91 -9.40 -8.37
CA PHE A 154 16.34 -8.87 -9.66
C PHE A 154 17.48 -7.83 -9.52
N ILE A 155 17.34 -6.85 -8.62
CA ILE A 155 18.38 -5.82 -8.46
C ILE A 155 19.63 -6.37 -7.77
N GLN A 156 19.50 -7.39 -6.90
CA GLN A 156 20.65 -8.04 -6.29
C GLN A 156 21.52 -8.75 -7.35
N GLY A 157 20.90 -9.38 -8.35
CA GLY A 157 21.58 -10.06 -9.46
C GLY A 157 22.17 -9.14 -10.55
N LYS A 158 21.85 -7.84 -10.54
CA LYS A 158 22.46 -6.85 -11.45
C LYS A 158 23.67 -6.15 -10.80
N GLU A 159 24.74 -5.99 -11.58
CA GLU A 159 25.73 -4.93 -11.37
C GLU A 159 25.07 -3.62 -11.83
N LEU A 160 24.69 -2.77 -10.86
CA LEU A 160 24.04 -1.48 -11.06
C LEU A 160 25.03 -0.36 -10.73
#